data_AF-A0A9W8KV88-F1
#
_entry.id   AF-A0A9W8KV88-F1
#
_cell.length_a   1.000
_cell.length_b   1.000
_cell.length_c   1.000
_cell.angle_alpha   90.00
_cell.angle_beta   90.00
_cell.angle_gamma   90.00
#
_symmetry.space_group_name_H-M   'P 1'
#
loop_
_entity.id
_entity.type
_entity.pdbx_description
1 polymer ?
#
loop_
_entity_poly.entity_id
_entity_poly.type
_entity_poly.pdbx_seq_one_letter_code
_entity_poly.pdbx_strand_id
1 'polypeptide(L)'
;MDFGARTFELPECHSVPRTKFDVDRKTKRGNPVYANVHGFDHAGALRELQRHVFGPEVQHDHRLLSRIVYRNRNQHRGSVHFRRFEELRRGLKILQGLQIPVLVDRIQAAFYPVGVSRKRRAEWQMLPCRYYMTAVVGRLVWVGRFLEKLQMVCHRCFVQCTGQVAVTLFMPLMIVVQGIAARLQVVLRLWHRSVADIAGVLERWLLHLPACPDSLSGPLPSLPDLDATAEPAKKPVEDVDEIIADIMPDLSIQEPAKKKRARHRTMDIYSDFS
;
A
#
# COMPACT_ATOMS: atom_id res chain seq x y z
N MET A 1 -12.08 4.89 6.12
CA MET A 1 -11.16 3.95 6.76
C MET A 1 -10.12 4.77 7.49
N ASP A 2 -10.30 4.95 8.79
CA ASP A 2 -9.31 5.65 9.61
C ASP A 2 -8.13 4.72 9.89
N PHE A 3 -7.02 4.98 9.19
CA PHE A 3 -5.71 4.39 9.52
C PHE A 3 -5.14 5.13 10.75
N GLY A 4 -5.78 4.94 11.91
CA GLY A 4 -5.30 5.51 13.16
C GLY A 4 -3.99 4.87 13.61
N ALA A 5 -3.00 5.68 13.97
CA ALA A 5 -1.65 5.28 14.36
C ALA A 5 -1.56 4.23 15.49
N ARG A 6 -2.65 3.99 16.24
CA ARG A 6 -2.71 3.04 17.36
C ARG A 6 -2.92 1.57 16.96
N THR A 7 -3.26 1.28 15.70
CA THR A 7 -3.62 -0.09 15.26
C THR A 7 -2.44 -0.93 14.74
N PHE A 8 -1.20 -0.45 14.87
CA PHE A 8 -0.04 -1.04 14.17
C PHE A 8 1.16 -1.38 15.05
N GLU A 9 1.07 -1.25 16.37
CA GLU A 9 2.13 -1.78 17.23
C GLU A 9 2.05 -3.30 17.20
N LEU A 10 3.11 -3.92 16.69
CA LEU A 10 3.25 -5.36 16.79
C LEU A 10 3.45 -5.70 18.26
N PRO A 11 2.89 -6.83 18.73
CA PRO A 11 3.21 -7.31 20.06
C PRO A 11 4.72 -7.55 20.19
N GLU A 12 5.22 -7.59 21.41
CA GLU A 12 6.61 -7.94 21.65
C GLU A 12 6.92 -9.33 21.09
N CYS A 13 8.03 -9.43 20.36
CA CYS A 13 8.45 -10.68 19.75
C CYS A 13 9.15 -11.54 20.80
N HIS A 14 8.44 -12.55 21.30
CA HIS A 14 9.04 -13.57 22.14
C HIS A 14 9.57 -14.71 21.26
N SER A 15 10.86 -14.64 20.93
CA SER A 15 11.50 -15.70 20.18
C SER A 15 12.12 -16.75 21.11
N VAL A 16 11.98 -18.02 20.75
CA VAL A 16 12.56 -19.15 21.49
C VAL A 16 13.86 -19.60 20.82
N PRO A 17 14.97 -19.79 21.58
CA PRO A 17 16.21 -20.33 21.06
C PRO A 17 16.06 -21.75 20.51
N ARG A 18 16.76 -22.02 19.41
CA ARG A 18 16.78 -23.30 18.72
C ARG A 18 17.25 -24.47 19.58
N THR A 19 18.23 -24.20 20.42
CA THR A 19 18.78 -25.17 21.37
C THR A 19 17.73 -25.74 22.32
N LYS A 20 16.66 -25.01 22.63
CA LYS A 20 15.62 -25.48 23.57
C LYS A 20 14.73 -26.58 23.00
N PHE A 21 14.43 -26.57 21.69
CA PHE A 21 13.60 -27.61 21.08
C PHE A 21 14.40 -28.75 20.43
N ASP A 22 15.66 -28.50 20.03
CA ASP A 22 16.54 -29.59 19.55
C ASP A 22 16.91 -30.58 20.68
N VAL A 23 16.95 -30.11 21.93
CA VAL A 23 17.10 -30.94 23.14
C VAL A 23 15.85 -31.78 23.38
N ASP A 24 14.67 -31.21 23.14
CA ASP A 24 13.39 -31.87 23.44
C ASP A 24 13.11 -33.05 22.51
N ARG A 25 13.63 -33.02 21.29
CA ARG A 25 13.64 -34.16 20.35
C ARG A 25 14.32 -35.40 20.94
N LYS A 26 15.22 -35.24 21.91
CA LYS A 26 15.97 -36.32 22.56
C LYS A 26 15.31 -36.83 23.84
N THR A 27 14.41 -36.07 24.45
CA THR A 27 13.76 -36.41 25.73
C THR A 27 12.36 -36.99 25.51
N LYS A 28 12.07 -38.16 26.13
CA LYS A 28 10.77 -38.86 26.00
C LYS A 28 9.55 -38.10 26.58
N ARG A 29 9.76 -36.98 27.27
CA ARG A 29 8.71 -36.10 27.81
C ARG A 29 8.83 -34.74 27.13
N GLY A 30 8.35 -34.65 25.88
CA GLY A 30 8.40 -33.41 25.10
C GLY A 30 7.55 -32.31 25.72
N ASN A 31 8.07 -31.09 25.76
CA ASN A 31 7.33 -29.90 26.13
C ASN A 31 6.23 -29.63 25.08
N PRO A 32 4.94 -29.50 25.49
CA PRO A 32 3.84 -29.24 24.55
C PRO A 32 4.02 -27.95 23.75
N VAL A 33 4.81 -26.99 24.24
CA VAL A 33 5.12 -25.74 23.54
C VAL A 33 5.86 -25.96 22.21
N TYR A 34 6.62 -27.06 22.08
CA TYR A 34 7.44 -27.36 20.89
C TYR A 34 6.91 -28.50 20.03
N ALA A 35 5.79 -29.11 20.40
CA ALA A 35 5.22 -30.26 19.70
C ALA A 35 5.04 -30.02 18.18
N ASN A 36 4.77 -28.77 17.80
CA ASN A 36 4.47 -28.38 16.42
C ASN A 36 5.70 -28.03 15.56
N VAL A 37 6.88 -27.86 16.18
CA VAL A 37 8.08 -27.32 15.51
C VAL A 37 8.77 -28.37 14.63
N HIS A 38 8.51 -29.64 14.86
CA HIS A 38 9.21 -30.71 14.16
C HIS A 38 8.58 -31.02 12.78
N GLY A 39 9.43 -31.32 11.78
CA GLY A 39 9.00 -31.79 10.46
C GLY A 39 8.80 -30.70 9.39
N PHE A 40 9.02 -29.42 9.72
CA PHE A 40 8.89 -28.31 8.78
C PHE A 40 10.25 -27.75 8.33
N ASP A 41 10.40 -27.43 7.04
CA ASP A 41 11.61 -26.78 6.51
C ASP A 41 11.62 -25.27 6.80
N HIS A 42 11.96 -24.92 8.05
CA HIS A 42 12.12 -23.53 8.48
C HIS A 42 13.15 -22.74 7.66
N ALA A 43 14.23 -23.41 7.23
CA ALA A 43 15.28 -22.76 6.45
C ALA A 43 14.79 -22.44 5.03
N GLY A 44 14.01 -23.33 4.42
CA GLY A 44 13.33 -23.11 3.15
C GLY A 44 12.36 -21.94 3.20
N ALA A 45 11.46 -21.93 4.17
CA ALA A 45 10.50 -20.83 4.36
C ALA A 45 11.19 -19.49 4.59
N LEU A 46 12.28 -19.45 5.38
CA LEU A 46 13.06 -18.23 5.58
C LEU A 46 13.76 -17.75 4.31
N ARG A 47 14.31 -18.67 3.50
CA ARG A 47 14.89 -18.33 2.19
C ARG A 47 13.85 -17.76 1.24
N GLU A 48 12.63 -18.28 1.28
CA GLU A 48 11.51 -17.78 0.48
C GLU A 48 11.17 -16.33 0.89
N LEU A 49 11.03 -16.06 2.19
CA LEU A 49 10.84 -14.69 2.71
C LEU A 49 11.95 -13.71 2.28
N GLN A 50 13.20 -14.17 2.25
CA GLN A 50 14.36 -13.34 1.88
C GLN A 50 14.44 -12.98 0.39
N ARG A 51 13.64 -13.65 -0.48
CA ARG A 51 13.59 -13.34 -1.91
C ARG A 51 12.81 -12.07 -2.22
N HIS A 52 11.87 -11.70 -1.36
CA HIS A 52 11.03 -10.53 -1.57
C HIS A 52 11.81 -9.25 -1.24
N VAL A 53 11.88 -8.34 -2.21
CA VAL A 53 12.58 -7.07 -2.09
C VAL A 53 11.61 -5.95 -2.51
N PHE A 54 11.46 -4.97 -1.63
CA PHE A 54 10.67 -3.77 -1.88
C PHE A 54 11.60 -2.63 -2.24
N GLY A 55 11.62 -2.24 -3.52
CA GLY A 55 12.52 -1.21 -4.01
C GLY A 55 12.07 0.23 -3.70
N PRO A 56 12.91 1.24 -3.99
CA PRO A 56 12.64 2.65 -3.70
C PRO A 56 11.69 3.32 -4.71
N GLU A 57 11.17 2.60 -5.70
CA GLU A 57 10.46 3.14 -6.86
C GLU A 57 9.20 3.91 -6.46
N VAL A 58 8.43 3.34 -5.52
CA VAL A 58 7.21 3.95 -4.95
C VAL A 58 7.54 5.27 -4.25
N GLN A 59 8.66 5.32 -3.53
CA GLN A 59 9.09 6.53 -2.83
C GLN A 59 9.55 7.61 -3.81
N HIS A 60 10.19 7.22 -4.91
CA HIS A 60 10.56 8.14 -5.97
C HIS A 60 9.32 8.75 -6.63
N ASP A 61 8.35 7.91 -7.05
CA ASP A 61 7.10 8.39 -7.66
C ASP A 61 6.28 9.27 -6.72
N HIS A 62 6.17 8.89 -5.45
CA HIS A 62 5.45 9.70 -4.47
C HIS A 62 6.07 11.09 -4.31
N ARG A 63 7.42 11.20 -4.28
CA ARG A 63 8.11 12.49 -4.23
C ARG A 63 7.90 13.30 -5.50
N LEU A 64 7.91 12.65 -6.67
CA LEU A 64 7.65 13.32 -7.95
C LEU A 64 6.22 13.87 -7.99
N LEU A 65 5.22 13.03 -7.71
CA LEU A 65 3.82 13.40 -7.67
C LEU A 65 3.56 14.50 -6.64
N SER A 66 4.17 14.42 -5.45
CA SER A 66 4.02 15.45 -4.42
C SER A 66 4.52 16.81 -4.89
N ARG A 67 5.64 16.88 -5.61
CA ARG A 67 6.16 18.12 -6.20
C ARG A 67 5.22 18.66 -7.28
N ILE A 68 4.69 17.79 -8.14
CA ILE A 68 3.72 18.17 -9.18
C ILE A 68 2.46 18.74 -8.55
N VAL A 69 1.86 18.04 -7.58
CA VAL A 69 0.66 18.48 -6.87
C VAL A 69 0.93 19.81 -6.17
N TYR A 70 2.06 19.95 -5.48
CA TYR A 70 2.40 21.21 -4.80
C TYR A 70 2.46 22.39 -5.78
N ARG A 71 3.19 22.24 -6.90
CA ARG A 71 3.36 23.31 -7.90
C ARG A 71 2.05 23.72 -8.58
N ASN A 72 1.17 22.75 -8.83
CA ASN A 72 -0.06 22.97 -9.61
C ASN A 72 -1.30 23.22 -8.73
N ARG A 73 -1.13 23.29 -7.40
CA ARG A 73 -2.24 23.42 -6.45
C ARG A 73 -3.11 24.64 -6.69
N ASN A 74 -2.51 25.80 -6.91
CA ASN A 74 -3.27 27.05 -7.03
C ASN A 74 -4.04 27.14 -8.36
N GLN A 75 -3.54 26.50 -9.42
CA GLN A 75 -4.17 26.52 -10.74
C GLN A 75 -5.35 25.54 -10.85
N HIS A 76 -5.28 24.40 -10.16
CA HIS A 76 -6.21 23.28 -10.37
C HIS A 76 -6.97 22.85 -9.12
N ARG A 77 -6.91 23.59 -8.00
CA ARG A 77 -7.48 23.20 -6.69
C ARG A 77 -8.91 22.65 -6.74
N GLY A 78 -9.77 23.20 -7.60
CA GLY A 78 -11.18 22.79 -7.72
C GLY A 78 -11.46 21.68 -8.74
N SER A 79 -10.49 21.35 -9.60
CA SER A 79 -10.74 20.43 -10.71
C SER A 79 -10.88 18.99 -10.24
N VAL A 80 -11.64 18.20 -11.00
CA VAL A 80 -11.85 16.77 -10.70
C VAL A 80 -10.56 15.97 -10.85
N HIS A 81 -9.78 16.24 -11.91
CA HIS A 81 -8.49 15.56 -12.12
C HIS A 81 -7.50 15.82 -10.98
N PHE A 82 -7.47 17.06 -10.47
CA PHE A 82 -6.54 17.40 -9.41
C PHE A 82 -6.92 16.77 -8.06
N ARG A 83 -8.23 16.62 -7.79
CA ARG A 83 -8.72 15.83 -6.66
C ARG A 83 -8.22 14.37 -6.72
N ARG A 84 -8.18 13.76 -7.91
CA ARG A 84 -7.61 12.41 -8.10
C ARG A 84 -6.12 12.36 -7.82
N PHE A 85 -5.37 13.41 -8.19
CA PHE A 85 -3.94 13.48 -7.89
C PHE A 85 -3.70 13.58 -6.38
N GLU A 86 -4.51 14.37 -5.67
CA GLU A 86 -4.46 14.43 -4.22
C GLU A 86 -4.81 13.12 -3.55
N GLU A 87 -5.84 12.41 -4.05
CA GLU A 87 -6.24 11.09 -3.58
C GLU A 87 -5.08 10.07 -3.71
N LEU A 88 -4.48 9.99 -4.89
CA LEU A 88 -3.32 9.14 -5.14
C LEU A 88 -2.14 9.50 -4.22
N ARG A 89 -1.85 10.80 -4.07
CA ARG A 89 -0.79 11.28 -3.16
C ARG A 89 -1.05 10.87 -1.71
N ARG A 90 -2.29 11.02 -1.21
CA ARG A 90 -2.66 10.61 0.15
C ARG A 90 -2.49 9.10 0.33
N GLY A 91 -2.94 8.31 -0.64
CA GLY A 91 -2.75 6.86 -0.64
C GLY A 91 -1.28 6.45 -0.58
N LEU A 92 -0.42 7.06 -1.39
CA LEU A 92 1.03 6.82 -1.35
C LEU A 92 1.67 7.23 -0.02
N LYS A 93 1.21 8.33 0.60
CA LYS A 93 1.66 8.73 1.94
C LYS A 93 1.29 7.69 2.99
N ILE A 94 0.07 7.15 2.94
CA ILE A 94 -0.35 6.07 3.85
C ILE A 94 0.51 4.83 3.60
N LEU A 95 0.75 4.44 2.34
CA LEU A 95 1.61 3.31 1.99
C LEU A 95 3.01 3.43 2.61
N GLN A 96 3.60 4.63 2.57
CA GLN A 96 4.89 4.89 3.21
C GLN A 96 4.83 4.74 4.73
N GLY A 97 3.74 5.17 5.35
CA GLY A 97 3.49 5.02 6.79
C GLY A 97 3.35 3.56 7.24
N LEU A 98 2.93 2.65 6.36
CA LEU A 98 2.83 1.22 6.68
C LEU A 98 4.19 0.54 6.88
N GLN A 99 5.27 1.15 6.35
CA GLN A 99 6.66 0.70 6.49
C GLN A 99 6.85 -0.80 6.18
N ILE A 100 6.26 -1.28 5.08
CA ILE A 100 6.33 -2.70 4.64
C ILE A 100 7.76 -3.26 4.63
N PRO A 101 8.78 -2.55 4.09
CA PRO A 101 10.14 -3.08 4.10
C PRO A 101 10.66 -3.32 5.52
N VAL A 102 10.36 -2.39 6.44
CA VAL A 102 10.74 -2.49 7.86
C VAL A 102 9.99 -3.64 8.54
N LEU A 103 8.73 -3.86 8.20
CA LEU A 103 7.95 -5.00 8.70
C LEU A 103 8.62 -6.32 8.30
N VAL A 104 8.99 -6.48 7.02
CA VAL A 104 9.68 -7.68 6.54
C VAL A 104 11.06 -7.87 7.19
N ASP A 105 11.80 -6.78 7.36
CA ASP A 105 13.06 -6.80 8.10
C ASP A 105 12.90 -7.23 9.56
N ARG A 106 11.82 -6.82 10.23
CA ARG A 106 11.50 -7.23 11.61
C ARG A 106 11.18 -8.72 11.68
N ILE A 107 10.40 -9.22 10.73
CA ILE A 107 10.08 -10.65 10.63
C ILE A 107 11.37 -11.45 10.49
N GLN A 108 12.24 -11.05 9.56
CA GLN A 108 13.52 -11.73 9.35
C GLN A 108 14.41 -11.64 10.60
N ALA A 109 14.45 -10.48 11.26
CA ALA A 109 15.25 -10.29 12.47
C ALA A 109 14.79 -11.15 13.65
N ALA A 110 13.50 -11.49 13.73
CA ALA A 110 12.96 -12.33 14.80
C ALA A 110 13.56 -13.76 14.85
N PHE A 111 14.19 -14.21 13.77
CA PHE A 111 14.84 -15.53 13.65
C PHE A 111 16.31 -15.53 14.08
N TYR A 112 16.87 -14.36 14.41
CA TYR A 112 18.27 -14.20 14.77
C TYR A 112 18.41 -13.55 16.15
N PRO A 113 19.50 -13.83 16.90
CA PRO A 113 19.76 -13.13 18.14
C PRO A 113 20.04 -11.65 17.89
N VAL A 114 19.74 -10.82 18.90
CA VAL A 114 20.05 -9.39 18.86
C VAL A 114 21.56 -9.21 18.68
N GLY A 115 21.96 -8.40 17.68
CA GLY A 115 23.37 -8.10 17.40
C GLY A 115 24.07 -9.01 16.39
N VAL A 116 23.44 -10.11 15.94
CA VAL A 116 24.01 -10.96 14.88
C VAL A 116 23.70 -10.39 13.50
N SER A 117 24.73 -10.27 12.66
CA SER A 117 24.61 -9.75 11.29
C SER A 117 23.70 -10.63 10.44
N ARG A 118 22.68 -10.02 9.81
CA ARG A 118 21.67 -10.63 8.91
C ARG A 118 22.23 -11.17 7.59
N LYS A 119 23.51 -11.56 7.54
CA LYS A 119 24.08 -12.14 6.31
C LYS A 119 23.26 -13.38 5.97
N ARG A 120 22.79 -13.47 4.72
CA ARG A 120 21.93 -14.53 4.14
C ARG A 120 22.43 -15.98 4.34
N ARG A 121 23.57 -16.18 5.01
CA ARG A 121 24.22 -17.47 5.28
C ARG A 121 24.28 -17.83 6.76
N ALA A 122 23.88 -16.93 7.68
CA ALA A 122 23.81 -17.28 9.08
C ALA A 122 22.66 -18.28 9.30
N GLU A 123 22.97 -19.39 9.96
CA GLU A 123 21.97 -20.35 10.38
C GLU A 123 20.99 -19.66 11.35
N TRP A 124 19.70 -19.89 11.17
CA TRP A 124 18.67 -19.33 12.06
C TRP A 124 18.77 -19.99 13.43
N GLN A 125 18.63 -19.19 14.49
CA GLN A 125 18.86 -19.62 15.87
C GLN A 125 17.67 -19.40 16.78
N MET A 126 16.67 -18.66 16.31
CA MET A 126 15.49 -18.29 17.09
C MET A 126 14.22 -18.60 16.28
N LEU A 127 13.12 -18.96 16.96
CA LEU A 127 11.79 -19.04 16.36
C LEU A 127 10.84 -18.07 17.06
N PRO A 128 10.18 -17.16 16.33
CA PRO A 128 9.16 -16.29 16.93
C PRO A 128 7.96 -17.11 17.41
N CYS A 129 7.30 -16.63 18.47
CA CYS A 129 6.07 -17.24 18.93
C CYS A 129 4.93 -17.08 17.92
N ARG A 130 3.97 -18.02 17.95
CA ARG A 130 2.79 -18.01 17.09
C ARG A 130 1.97 -16.72 17.23
N TYR A 131 1.82 -16.18 18.45
CA TYR A 131 1.06 -14.96 18.69
C TYR A 131 1.60 -13.74 17.92
N TYR A 132 2.92 -13.53 17.97
CA TYR A 132 3.58 -12.47 17.20
C TYR A 132 3.36 -12.64 15.69
N MET A 133 3.56 -13.86 15.20
CA MET A 133 3.45 -14.14 13.77
C MET A 133 2.01 -14.03 13.26
N THR A 134 1.01 -14.39 14.06
CA THR A 134 -0.41 -14.17 13.72
C THR A 134 -0.72 -12.68 13.55
N ALA A 135 -0.21 -11.83 14.45
CA ALA A 135 -0.38 -10.38 14.33
C ALA A 135 0.29 -9.82 13.07
N VAL A 136 1.47 -10.33 12.73
CA VAL A 136 2.19 -9.99 11.49
C VAL A 136 1.38 -10.39 10.25
N VAL A 137 0.87 -11.62 10.20
CA VAL A 137 0.04 -12.11 9.09
C VAL A 137 -1.18 -11.22 8.91
N GLY A 138 -1.92 -10.95 9.99
CA GLY A 138 -3.07 -10.05 9.95
C GLY A 138 -2.70 -8.69 9.36
N ARG A 139 -1.57 -8.11 9.75
CA ARG A 139 -1.08 -6.84 9.19
C ARG A 139 -0.75 -6.95 7.69
N LEU A 140 -0.14 -8.03 7.23
CA LEU A 140 0.16 -8.24 5.82
C LEU A 140 -1.12 -8.36 4.97
N VAL A 141 -2.15 -9.05 5.47
CA VAL A 141 -3.47 -9.12 4.82
C VAL A 141 -4.07 -7.71 4.65
N TRP A 142 -4.01 -6.89 5.69
CA TRP A 142 -4.45 -5.49 5.61
C TRP A 142 -3.66 -4.68 4.60
N VAL A 143 -2.34 -4.86 4.57
CA VAL A 143 -1.46 -4.22 3.56
C VAL A 143 -1.87 -4.66 2.15
N GLY A 144 -2.13 -5.94 1.92
CA GLY A 144 -2.57 -6.47 0.63
C GLY A 144 -3.87 -5.80 0.15
N ARG A 145 -4.89 -5.77 1.01
CA ARG A 145 -6.18 -5.08 0.73
C ARG A 145 -5.98 -3.58 0.46
N PHE A 146 -5.05 -2.93 1.16
CA PHE A 146 -4.74 -1.53 0.91
C PHE A 146 -4.06 -1.31 -0.44
N LEU A 147 -3.11 -2.17 -0.82
CA LEU A 147 -2.43 -2.12 -2.11
C LEU A 147 -3.39 -2.31 -3.27
N GLU A 148 -4.38 -3.20 -3.15
CA GLU A 148 -5.45 -3.37 -4.13
C GLU A 148 -6.28 -2.09 -4.30
N LYS A 149 -6.68 -1.46 -3.19
CA LYS A 149 -7.40 -0.17 -3.24
C LYS A 149 -6.58 0.93 -3.89
N LEU A 150 -5.28 0.99 -3.57
CA LEU A 150 -4.39 1.98 -4.16
C LEU A 150 -4.20 1.78 -5.67
N GLN A 151 -4.20 0.53 -6.14
CA GLN A 151 -4.21 0.22 -7.58
C GLN A 151 -5.46 0.76 -8.28
N MET A 152 -6.64 0.65 -7.66
CA MET A 152 -7.86 1.27 -8.21
C MET A 152 -7.75 2.79 -8.31
N VAL A 153 -7.14 3.44 -7.31
CA VAL A 153 -6.89 4.89 -7.33
C VAL A 153 -5.91 5.26 -8.45
N CYS A 154 -4.83 4.50 -8.65
CA CYS A 154 -3.90 4.68 -9.76
C CYS A 154 -4.61 4.57 -11.12
N HIS A 155 -5.45 3.55 -11.30
CA HIS A 155 -6.19 3.34 -12.54
C HIS A 155 -7.17 4.49 -12.83
N ARG A 156 -7.96 4.92 -11.83
CA ARG A 156 -8.86 6.08 -11.97
C ARG A 156 -8.11 7.36 -12.32
N CYS A 157 -6.94 7.58 -11.72
CA CYS A 157 -6.07 8.71 -12.04
C CYS A 157 -5.61 8.64 -13.51
N PHE A 158 -5.18 7.46 -13.98
CA PHE A 158 -4.76 7.24 -15.37
C PHE A 158 -5.89 7.53 -16.37
N VAL A 159 -7.09 7.00 -16.13
CA VAL A 159 -8.27 7.21 -16.99
C VAL A 159 -8.64 8.69 -17.04
N GLN A 160 -8.63 9.37 -15.89
CA GLN A 160 -8.91 10.80 -15.82
C GLN A 160 -7.88 11.62 -16.61
N CYS A 161 -6.58 11.31 -16.52
CA CYS A 161 -5.55 11.96 -17.34
C CYS A 161 -5.78 11.70 -18.82
N THR A 162 -6.12 10.48 -19.20
CA THR A 162 -6.41 10.10 -20.59
C THR A 162 -7.54 10.94 -21.17
N GLY A 163 -8.63 11.12 -20.43
CA GLY A 163 -9.73 12.00 -20.85
C GLY A 163 -9.29 13.46 -21.05
N GLN A 164 -8.43 14.00 -20.18
CA GLN A 164 -7.91 15.37 -20.34
C GLN A 164 -6.97 15.50 -21.56
N VAL A 165 -6.16 14.47 -21.84
CA VAL A 165 -5.29 14.44 -23.03
C VAL A 165 -6.11 14.38 -24.31
N ALA A 166 -7.20 13.60 -24.33
CA ALA A 166 -8.07 13.47 -25.50
C ALA A 166 -8.70 14.83 -25.90
N VAL A 167 -9.05 15.66 -24.92
CA VAL A 167 -9.53 17.03 -25.15
C VAL A 167 -8.41 18.08 -25.24
N THR A 168 -7.15 17.65 -25.30
CA THR A 168 -5.94 18.48 -25.42
C THR A 168 -5.69 19.48 -24.28
N LEU A 169 -6.30 19.26 -23.11
CA LEU A 169 -6.17 20.14 -21.94
C LEU A 169 -4.95 19.78 -21.10
N PHE A 170 -4.09 20.77 -20.84
CA PHE A 170 -2.92 20.64 -19.95
C PHE A 170 -2.04 19.42 -20.30
N MET A 171 -1.92 19.07 -21.59
CA MET A 171 -1.33 17.81 -22.05
C MET A 171 0.01 17.45 -21.41
N PRO A 172 1.01 18.35 -21.30
CA PRO A 172 2.29 18.00 -20.72
C PRO A 172 2.17 17.52 -19.27
N LEU A 173 1.32 18.17 -18.46
CA LEU A 173 1.08 17.77 -17.09
C LEU A 173 0.37 16.42 -17.02
N MET A 174 -0.67 16.23 -17.83
CA MET A 174 -1.48 15.02 -17.83
C MET A 174 -0.67 13.80 -18.27
N ILE A 175 0.13 13.92 -19.32
CA ILE A 175 1.01 12.85 -19.82
C ILE A 175 2.03 12.44 -18.74
N VAL A 176 2.63 13.40 -18.03
CA VAL A 176 3.58 13.10 -16.95
C VAL A 176 2.89 12.35 -15.81
N VAL A 177 1.72 12.82 -15.35
CA VAL A 177 0.99 12.15 -14.27
C VAL A 177 0.46 10.78 -14.70
N GLN A 178 0.03 10.64 -15.95
CA GLN A 178 -0.38 9.37 -16.54
C GLN A 178 0.77 8.36 -16.54
N GLY A 179 1.98 8.80 -16.93
CA GLY A 179 3.19 7.97 -16.86
C GLY A 179 3.52 7.52 -15.44
N ILE A 180 3.42 8.43 -14.46
CA ILE A 180 3.59 8.10 -13.03
C ILE A 180 2.54 7.06 -12.58
N ALA A 181 1.27 7.26 -12.93
CA ALA A 181 0.18 6.36 -12.55
C ALA A 181 0.36 4.96 -13.17
N ALA A 182 0.77 4.87 -14.43
CA ALA A 182 1.05 3.61 -15.10
C ALA A 182 2.24 2.86 -14.45
N ARG A 183 3.33 3.57 -14.15
CA ARG A 183 4.49 2.99 -13.47
C ARG A 183 4.14 2.50 -12.07
N LEU A 184 3.43 3.32 -11.29
CA LEU A 184 2.91 2.94 -9.97
C LEU A 184 2.02 1.71 -10.05
N GLN A 185 1.15 1.60 -11.05
CA GLN A 185 0.27 0.44 -11.22
C GLN A 185 1.06 -0.87 -11.38
N VAL A 186 2.19 -0.85 -12.09
CA VAL A 186 3.07 -2.02 -12.23
C VAL A 186 3.74 -2.34 -10.88
N VAL A 187 4.34 -1.35 -10.24
CA VAL A 187 5.09 -1.56 -8.99
C VAL A 187 4.16 -2.00 -7.84
N LEU A 188 2.98 -1.39 -7.71
CA LEU A 188 1.99 -1.77 -6.69
C LEU A 188 1.48 -3.20 -6.89
N ARG A 189 1.32 -3.66 -8.14
CA ARG A 189 0.98 -5.06 -8.43
C ARG A 189 2.08 -6.02 -7.99
N LEU A 190 3.35 -5.68 -8.24
CA LEU A 190 4.49 -6.48 -7.78
C LEU A 190 4.58 -6.53 -6.26
N TRP A 191 4.36 -5.39 -5.59
CA TRP A 191 4.30 -5.32 -4.13
C TRP A 191 3.13 -6.13 -3.57
N HIS A 192 1.95 -6.05 -4.20
CA HIS A 192 0.78 -6.81 -3.76
C HIS A 192 1.03 -8.32 -3.81
N ARG A 193 1.56 -8.82 -4.94
CA ARG A 193 1.96 -10.23 -5.07
C ARG A 193 2.99 -10.62 -4.02
N SER A 194 4.03 -9.82 -3.84
CA SER A 194 5.07 -10.10 -2.83
C SER A 194 4.51 -10.15 -1.41
N VAL A 195 3.58 -9.26 -1.06
CA VAL A 195 2.92 -9.27 0.25
C VAL A 195 2.04 -10.51 0.42
N ALA A 196 1.31 -10.90 -0.62
CA ALA A 196 0.47 -12.11 -0.61
C ALA A 196 1.32 -13.39 -0.48
N ASP A 197 2.42 -13.48 -1.21
CA ASP A 197 3.36 -14.60 -1.14
C ASP A 197 3.95 -14.73 0.28
N ILE A 198 4.42 -13.60 0.85
CA ILE A 198 4.91 -13.56 2.23
C ILE A 198 3.81 -14.02 3.20
N ALA A 199 2.58 -13.49 3.08
CA ALA A 199 1.49 -13.87 3.96
C ALA A 199 1.19 -15.37 3.87
N GLY A 200 1.13 -15.95 2.67
CA GLY A 200 0.90 -17.38 2.46
C GLY A 200 2.05 -18.28 2.98
N VAL A 201 3.30 -17.82 2.90
CA VAL A 201 4.42 -18.51 3.55
C VAL A 201 4.25 -18.48 5.07
N LEU A 202 3.91 -17.33 5.64
CA LEU A 202 3.75 -17.20 7.08
C LEU A 202 2.55 -17.99 7.61
N GLU A 203 1.42 -18.01 6.92
CA GLU A 203 0.23 -18.78 7.29
C GLU A 203 0.51 -20.28 7.38
N ARG A 204 1.22 -20.84 6.38
CA ARG A 204 1.69 -22.23 6.43
C ARG A 204 2.65 -22.45 7.59
N TRP A 205 3.50 -21.47 7.87
CA TRP A 205 4.46 -21.54 8.96
C TRP A 205 3.80 -21.43 10.35
N LEU A 206 2.68 -20.71 10.51
CA LEU A 206 2.01 -20.52 11.80
C LEU A 206 1.70 -21.83 12.54
N LEU A 207 1.39 -22.88 11.79
CA LEU A 207 1.09 -24.21 12.35
C LEU A 207 2.31 -24.87 12.98
N HIS A 208 3.52 -24.43 12.62
CA HIS A 208 4.80 -25.01 13.03
C HIS A 208 5.61 -24.11 13.97
N LEU A 209 4.97 -23.08 14.54
CA LEU A 209 5.60 -22.18 15.48
C LEU A 209 5.24 -22.53 16.93
N PRO A 210 6.15 -22.23 17.88
CA PRO A 210 5.89 -22.48 19.28
C PRO A 210 4.72 -21.65 19.79
N ALA A 211 3.92 -22.24 20.69
CA ALA A 211 2.89 -21.52 21.41
C ALA A 211 3.53 -20.38 22.24
N CYS A 212 2.79 -19.28 22.41
CA CYS A 212 3.24 -18.23 23.32
C CYS A 212 3.14 -18.73 24.77
N PRO A 213 4.07 -18.39 25.68
CA PRO A 213 3.90 -18.70 27.10
C PRO A 213 2.61 -18.07 27.65
N ASP A 214 1.84 -18.83 28.42
CA ASP A 214 0.47 -18.49 28.89
C ASP A 214 0.36 -17.14 29.63
N SER A 215 1.47 -16.63 30.17
CA SER A 215 1.51 -15.33 30.87
C SER A 215 1.46 -14.11 29.93
N LEU A 216 1.54 -14.31 28.62
CA LEU A 216 1.64 -13.22 27.61
C LEU A 216 0.56 -13.34 26.51
N SER A 217 -0.24 -14.41 26.52
CA SER A 217 -1.39 -14.56 25.66
C SER A 217 -2.54 -13.69 26.17
N GLY A 218 -2.55 -12.42 25.77
CA GLY A 218 -3.82 -11.69 25.64
C GLY A 218 -4.76 -12.39 24.65
N PRO A 219 -6.00 -11.90 24.47
CA PRO A 219 -6.90 -12.43 23.46
C PRO A 219 -6.16 -12.49 22.12
N LEU A 220 -6.10 -13.67 21.48
CA LEU A 220 -5.46 -13.83 20.19
C LEU A 220 -6.06 -12.79 19.24
N PRO A 221 -5.26 -11.98 18.52
CA PRO A 221 -5.81 -11.17 17.45
C PRO A 221 -6.48 -12.13 16.48
N SER A 222 -7.80 -12.07 16.40
CA SER A 222 -8.58 -12.88 15.45
C SER A 222 -7.98 -12.62 14.07
N LEU A 223 -7.53 -13.68 13.41
CA LEU A 223 -7.14 -13.58 12.01
C LEU A 223 -8.34 -12.97 11.28
N PRO A 224 -8.15 -11.90 10.50
CA PRO A 224 -9.24 -11.39 9.69
C PRO A 224 -9.68 -12.53 8.77
N ASP A 225 -10.95 -12.94 8.86
CA ASP A 225 -11.51 -13.96 7.98
C ASP A 225 -11.18 -13.58 6.53
N LEU A 226 -10.44 -14.46 5.87
CA LEU A 226 -10.05 -14.27 4.47
C LEU A 226 -11.28 -14.43 3.56
N ASP A 227 -12.26 -15.25 3.95
CA ASP A 227 -13.46 -15.58 3.16
C ASP A 227 -14.70 -14.74 3.50
N ALA A 228 -14.83 -14.21 4.72
CA ALA A 228 -16.07 -13.55 5.17
C ALA A 228 -16.32 -12.15 4.54
N THR A 229 -15.38 -11.63 3.74
CA THR A 229 -15.54 -10.35 3.03
C THR A 229 -15.24 -10.44 1.54
N ALA A 230 -15.28 -11.65 0.95
CA ALA A 230 -15.42 -11.77 -0.49
C ALA A 230 -16.79 -11.21 -0.87
N GLU A 231 -16.90 -9.88 -1.01
CA GLU A 231 -17.97 -9.31 -1.80
C GLU A 231 -17.91 -10.01 -3.16
N PRO A 232 -19.05 -10.53 -3.67
CA PRO A 232 -19.06 -11.22 -4.94
C PRO A 232 -18.44 -10.27 -5.96
N ALA A 233 -17.39 -10.75 -6.64
CA ALA A 233 -16.69 -10.01 -7.66
C ALA A 233 -17.72 -9.36 -8.59
N LYS A 234 -17.90 -8.04 -8.45
CA LYS A 234 -18.61 -7.27 -9.47
C LYS A 234 -17.85 -7.56 -10.75
N LYS A 235 -18.57 -8.10 -11.74
CA LYS A 235 -18.04 -8.42 -13.07
C LYS A 235 -17.10 -7.30 -13.52
N PRO A 236 -15.97 -7.63 -14.16
CA PRO A 236 -15.16 -6.60 -14.80
C PRO A 236 -16.10 -5.80 -15.71
N VAL A 237 -16.12 -4.48 -15.52
CA VAL A 237 -16.81 -3.57 -16.43
C VAL A 237 -16.01 -3.63 -17.73
N GLU A 238 -16.44 -4.54 -18.62
CA GLU A 238 -15.85 -4.76 -19.94
C GLU A 238 -16.31 -3.71 -20.96
N ASP A 239 -17.20 -2.79 -20.59
CA ASP A 239 -17.63 -1.73 -21.49
C ASP A 239 -16.79 -0.46 -21.28
N VAL A 240 -15.75 -0.33 -22.11
CA VAL A 240 -15.00 0.92 -22.31
C VAL A 240 -15.95 2.06 -22.68
N ASP A 241 -17.08 1.75 -23.32
CA ASP A 241 -18.08 2.72 -23.75
C ASP A 241 -18.93 3.29 -22.59
N GLU A 242 -19.21 2.52 -21.53
CA GLU A 242 -19.86 3.04 -20.31
C GLU A 242 -18.92 3.99 -19.53
N ILE A 243 -17.62 3.70 -19.51
CA ILE A 243 -16.62 4.56 -18.86
C ILE A 243 -16.43 5.86 -19.66
N ILE A 244 -16.49 5.81 -20.99
CA ILE A 244 -16.44 7.00 -21.86
C ILE A 244 -17.69 7.88 -21.64
N ALA A 245 -18.87 7.28 -21.50
CA ALA A 245 -20.11 8.00 -21.21
C ALA A 245 -20.06 8.73 -19.85
N ASP A 246 -19.44 8.12 -18.84
CA ASP A 246 -19.30 8.71 -17.50
C ASP A 246 -18.19 9.81 -17.43
N ILE A 247 -17.24 9.80 -18.38
CA ILE A 247 -16.19 10.83 -18.53
C ILE A 247 -16.72 12.07 -19.27
N MET A 248 -17.80 11.95 -20.04
CA MET A 248 -18.35 13.02 -20.88
C MET A 248 -19.87 13.21 -20.67
N PRO A 249 -20.36 13.55 -19.46
CA PRO A 249 -21.80 13.64 -19.27
C PRO A 249 -22.42 14.86 -19.96
N ASP A 250 -21.65 15.89 -20.30
CA ASP A 250 -22.19 17.04 -21.05
C ASP A 250 -21.06 17.92 -21.59
N LEU A 251 -20.77 17.81 -22.89
CA LEU A 251 -20.15 18.90 -23.65
C LEU A 251 -21.26 19.76 -24.27
N SER A 252 -22.23 20.19 -23.47
CA SER A 252 -22.92 21.44 -23.77
C SER A 252 -21.87 22.54 -23.69
N ILE A 253 -21.47 23.07 -24.84
CA ILE A 253 -20.75 24.33 -24.94
C ILE A 253 -21.60 25.37 -24.19
N GLN A 254 -21.23 25.70 -22.95
CA GLN A 254 -21.74 26.93 -22.35
C GLN A 254 -21.16 28.08 -23.16
N GLU A 255 -21.98 28.63 -24.06
CA GLU A 255 -21.73 29.93 -24.65
C GLU A 255 -21.36 30.91 -23.52
N PRO A 256 -20.28 31.70 -23.67
CA PRO A 256 -19.95 32.71 -22.68
C PRO A 256 -21.13 33.67 -22.57
N ALA A 257 -21.75 33.70 -21.39
CA ALA A 257 -22.81 34.63 -21.07
C ALA A 257 -22.41 36.04 -21.53
N LYS A 258 -23.18 36.59 -22.48
CA LYS A 258 -23.02 37.94 -23.02
C LYS A 258 -23.02 38.93 -21.85
N LYS A 259 -21.82 39.32 -21.39
CA LYS A 259 -21.65 40.49 -20.52
C LYS A 259 -22.16 41.69 -21.31
N LYS A 260 -23.32 42.21 -20.91
CA LYS A 260 -23.84 43.50 -21.38
C LYS A 260 -22.73 44.54 -21.25
N ARG A 261 -22.22 44.98 -22.40
CA ARG A 261 -21.41 46.20 -22.56
C ARG A 261 -22.19 47.35 -21.93
N ALA A 262 -21.73 47.85 -20.79
CA ALA A 262 -22.09 49.17 -20.33
C ALA A 262 -21.40 50.18 -21.26
N ARG A 263 -22.22 51.02 -21.89
CA ARG A 263 -21.83 52.13 -22.77
C ARG A 263 -20.83 53.05 -22.05
N HIS A 264 -19.65 53.24 -22.67
CA HIS A 264 -19.16 54.52 -23.17
C HIS A 264 -19.75 55.76 -22.47
N ARG A 265 -18.92 56.40 -21.64
CA ARG A 265 -18.93 57.85 -21.46
C ARG A 265 -17.53 58.36 -21.77
N THR A 266 -17.27 58.53 -23.06
CA THR A 266 -16.26 59.47 -23.55
C THR A 266 -16.75 60.87 -23.20
N MET A 267 -16.01 61.62 -22.38
CA MET A 267 -16.04 63.08 -22.44
C MET A 267 -14.72 63.51 -23.06
N ASP A 268 -14.90 64.15 -24.20
CA ASP A 268 -13.89 64.83 -25.00
C ASP A 268 -13.23 65.96 -24.20
N ILE A 269 -11.89 66.02 -24.23
CA ILE A 269 -11.04 66.91 -25.04
C ILE A 269 -10.92 68.32 -24.44
N TYR A 270 -9.65 68.66 -24.16
CA TYR A 270 -8.99 69.96 -24.18
C TYR A 270 -9.81 71.17 -24.65
N SER A 271 -9.72 72.24 -23.84
CA SER A 271 -9.32 73.61 -24.22
C SER A 271 -10.25 74.66 -23.63
N ASP A 272 -9.76 75.41 -22.66
CA ASP A 272 -9.99 76.85 -22.64
C ASP A 272 -8.68 77.52 -22.17
N PHE A 273 -8.20 78.41 -23.03
CA PHE A 273 -7.12 79.37 -22.82
C PHE A 273 -7.69 80.60 -22.10
N SER A 274 -7.04 81.07 -21.03
CA SER A 274 -6.80 82.49 -20.70
C SER A 274 -5.79 82.58 -19.57
#